data_AF-A0A177M0E5-F1
#
_entry.id   AF-A0A177M0E5-F1
#
_cell.length_a   1.000
_cell.length_b   1.000
_cell.length_c   1.000
_cell.angle_alpha   90.00
_cell.angle_beta   90.00
_cell.angle_gamma   90.00
#
_symmetry.space_group_name_H-M   'P 1'
#
loop_
_entity.id
_entity.type
_entity.pdbx_description
1 polymer ?
#
loop_
_entity_poly.entity_id
_entity_poly.type
_entity_poly.pdbx_seq_one_letter_code
_entity_poly.pdbx_strand_id
1 'polypeptide(L)'
;MSMTAQDYEMEEFYDRIREELYPDHKQQAIEEFTADRLRSFYLQSPMVMRPAVEAIQESKALLATERNSPALVFSASAYELLLKATLLRPVIYGLVHHDAFAELIVQKVVGRQTNIDRYESLLARLFETLADINISKICRSGSTVPLMKEAKELQGLRDRILHQGIRCTRADAERALSVAIAIYEEIVRPMIWALGLTVGEKGIIEPAV
;
A
#
# COMPACT_ATOMS: atom_id res chain seq x y z
N MET A 1 -9.93 -33.59 16.73
CA MET A 1 -8.61 -33.12 16.27
C MET A 1 -7.87 -32.61 17.49
N SER A 2 -6.66 -33.11 17.77
CA SER A 2 -5.88 -32.69 18.93
C SER A 2 -5.10 -31.43 18.55
N MET A 3 -5.32 -30.33 19.29
CA MET A 3 -4.45 -29.15 19.21
C MET A 3 -3.03 -29.55 19.61
N THR A 4 -2.06 -29.09 18.85
CA THR A 4 -0.63 -29.34 19.08
C THR A 4 -0.07 -28.33 20.08
N ALA A 5 1.07 -28.62 20.70
CA ALA A 5 1.73 -27.67 21.61
C ALA A 5 2.03 -26.31 20.94
N GLN A 6 2.28 -26.32 19.63
CA GLN A 6 2.44 -25.10 18.82
C GLN A 6 1.15 -24.29 18.67
N ASP A 7 -0.01 -24.94 18.69
CA ASP A 7 -1.31 -24.25 18.63
C ASP A 7 -1.59 -23.51 19.95
N TYR A 8 -1.24 -24.12 21.09
CA TYR A 8 -1.35 -23.49 22.41
C TYR A 8 -0.37 -22.30 22.59
N GLU A 9 0.87 -22.44 22.13
CA GLU A 9 1.85 -21.35 22.18
C GLU A 9 1.44 -20.17 21.28
N MET A 10 0.80 -20.45 20.15
CA MET A 10 0.27 -19.45 19.25
C MET A 10 -0.94 -18.72 19.86
N GLU A 11 -1.84 -19.44 20.51
CA GLU A 11 -3.04 -18.88 21.16
C GLU A 11 -2.65 -18.00 22.36
N GLU A 12 -1.72 -18.44 23.22
CA GLU A 12 -1.17 -17.62 24.30
C GLU A 12 -0.42 -16.37 23.81
N PHE A 13 0.22 -16.45 22.64
CA PHE A 13 0.87 -15.31 22.00
C PHE A 13 -0.16 -14.27 21.53
N TYR A 14 -1.28 -14.71 20.96
CA TYR A 14 -2.38 -13.83 20.58
C TYR A 14 -3.07 -13.19 21.80
N ASP A 15 -3.27 -13.95 22.89
CA ASP A 15 -3.90 -13.45 24.11
C ASP A 15 -3.02 -12.42 24.84
N ARG A 16 -1.70 -12.63 24.89
CA ARG A 16 -0.76 -11.64 25.46
C ARG A 16 -0.69 -10.33 24.66
N ILE A 17 -0.72 -10.41 23.34
CA ILE A 17 -0.83 -9.21 22.48
C ILE A 17 -2.14 -8.48 22.78
N ARG A 18 -3.22 -9.22 23.02
CA ARG A 18 -4.55 -8.66 23.28
C ARG A 18 -4.64 -7.97 24.65
N GLU A 19 -4.04 -8.55 25.68
CA GLU A 19 -3.96 -7.95 27.02
C GLU A 19 -3.03 -6.74 27.07
N GLU A 20 -1.93 -6.74 26.32
CA GLU A 20 -1.04 -5.58 26.25
C GLU A 20 -1.68 -4.40 25.50
N LEU A 21 -2.73 -4.59 24.69
CA LEU A 21 -3.25 -3.52 23.84
C LEU A 21 -4.16 -2.47 24.56
N TYR A 22 -4.60 -2.65 25.82
CA TYR A 22 -5.47 -1.67 26.54
C TYR A 22 -5.26 -1.72 28.08
N PRO A 23 -5.27 -0.60 28.88
CA PRO A 23 -6.18 0.54 28.75
C PRO A 23 -5.59 1.97 28.96
N ASP A 24 -6.25 2.93 28.31
CA ASP A 24 -6.45 4.37 28.59
C ASP A 24 -5.32 5.41 28.48
N HIS A 25 -4.03 5.07 28.55
CA HIS A 25 -2.94 6.01 28.18
C HIS A 25 -1.92 5.42 27.18
N LYS A 26 -2.08 4.14 26.84
CA LYS A 26 -1.20 3.39 25.95
C LYS A 26 -1.46 3.72 24.47
N GLN A 27 -2.71 4.00 24.11
CA GLN A 27 -3.12 4.16 22.71
C GLN A 27 -2.44 5.36 22.05
N GLN A 28 -2.44 6.53 22.70
CA GLN A 28 -1.75 7.72 22.18
C GLN A 28 -0.22 7.53 22.11
N ALA A 29 0.38 6.90 23.13
CA ALA A 29 1.81 6.59 23.12
C ALA A 29 2.18 5.55 22.05
N ILE A 30 1.31 4.57 21.77
CA ILE A 30 1.47 3.60 20.69
C ILE A 30 1.30 4.29 19.32
N GLU A 31 0.35 5.21 19.19
CA GLU A 31 0.12 5.97 17.95
C GLU A 31 1.30 6.89 17.63
N GLU A 32 1.78 7.66 18.60
CA GLU A 32 2.98 8.51 18.48
C GLU A 32 4.23 7.66 18.17
N PHE A 33 4.42 6.54 18.88
CA PHE A 33 5.52 5.61 18.63
C PHE A 33 5.44 4.95 17.25
N THR A 34 4.24 4.59 16.80
CA THR A 34 4.00 4.02 15.47
C THR A 34 4.30 5.05 14.39
N ALA A 35 3.83 6.30 14.55
CA ALA A 35 4.10 7.40 13.62
C ALA A 35 5.61 7.70 13.51
N ASP A 36 6.33 7.72 14.64
CA ASP A 36 7.78 7.92 14.67
C ASP A 36 8.54 6.79 13.96
N ARG A 37 8.10 5.54 14.12
CA ARG A 37 8.72 4.40 13.40
C ARG A 37 8.39 4.40 11.91
N LEU A 38 7.16 4.72 11.52
CA LEU A 38 6.81 4.90 10.10
C LEU A 38 7.63 6.02 9.47
N ARG A 39 7.74 7.17 10.15
CA ARG A 39 8.57 8.29 9.71
C ARG A 39 10.04 7.87 9.56
N SER A 40 10.57 7.17 10.57
CA SER A 40 11.95 6.65 10.55
C SER A 40 12.20 5.71 9.37
N PHE A 41 11.24 4.83 9.03
CA PHE A 41 11.34 3.96 7.86
C PHE A 41 11.55 4.77 6.57
N TYR A 42 10.74 5.81 6.34
CA TYR A 42 10.86 6.62 5.13
C TYR A 42 12.17 7.42 5.09
N LEU A 43 12.63 7.93 6.23
CA LEU A 43 13.92 8.64 6.30
C LEU A 43 15.12 7.71 6.04
N GLN A 44 15.02 6.43 6.43
CA GLN A 44 16.03 5.42 6.11
C GLN A 44 15.92 4.88 4.68
N SER A 45 14.73 4.94 4.09
CA SER A 45 14.42 4.45 2.74
C SER A 45 13.73 5.54 1.89
N PRO A 46 14.38 6.68 1.64
CA PRO A 46 13.73 7.84 1.00
C PRO A 46 13.33 7.57 -0.45
N MET A 47 13.92 6.56 -1.09
CA MET A 47 13.63 6.16 -2.47
C MET A 47 12.59 5.03 -2.58
N VAL A 48 11.90 4.64 -1.50
CA VAL A 48 10.97 3.48 -1.52
C VAL A 48 9.88 3.61 -2.58
N MET A 49 9.52 4.84 -2.94
CA MET A 49 8.48 5.13 -3.93
C MET A 49 9.00 5.20 -5.38
N ARG A 50 10.32 5.24 -5.58
CA ARG A 50 10.95 5.43 -6.89
C ARG A 50 10.50 4.43 -7.95
N PRO A 51 10.43 3.10 -7.67
CA PRO A 51 9.98 2.14 -8.66
C PRO A 51 8.55 2.40 -9.16
N ALA A 52 7.66 2.88 -8.27
CA ALA A 52 6.31 3.25 -8.65
C ALA A 52 6.29 4.50 -9.54
N VAL A 53 7.09 5.52 -9.19
CA VAL A 53 7.21 6.74 -9.99
C VAL A 53 7.73 6.44 -11.38
N GLU A 54 8.79 5.62 -11.49
CA GLU A 54 9.34 5.19 -12.78
C GLU A 54 8.30 4.43 -13.61
N ALA A 55 7.52 3.54 -12.99
CA ALA A 55 6.45 2.82 -13.67
C ALA A 55 5.33 3.76 -14.19
N ILE A 56 4.98 4.83 -13.46
CA ILE A 56 4.03 5.84 -13.93
C ILE A 56 4.59 6.58 -15.15
N GLN A 57 5.85 7.00 -15.12
CA GLN A 57 6.47 7.71 -16.24
C GLN A 57 6.56 6.82 -17.49
N GLU A 58 6.93 5.56 -17.32
CA GLU A 58 6.97 4.59 -18.40
C GLU A 58 5.57 4.36 -18.99
N SER A 59 4.54 4.22 -18.14
CA SER A 59 3.16 4.09 -18.60
C SER A 59 2.69 5.30 -19.43
N LYS A 60 3.06 6.52 -19.02
CA LYS A 60 2.79 7.75 -19.79
C LYS A 60 3.46 7.73 -21.16
N ALA A 61 4.73 7.34 -21.23
CA ALA A 61 5.46 7.24 -22.49
C ALA A 61 4.85 6.18 -23.44
N LEU A 62 4.41 5.05 -22.90
CA LEU A 62 3.74 3.99 -23.66
C LEU A 62 2.36 4.42 -24.18
N LEU A 63 1.57 5.15 -23.39
CA LEU A 63 0.29 5.72 -23.85
C LEU A 63 0.49 6.74 -24.98
N ALA A 64 1.54 7.56 -24.90
CA ALA A 64 1.88 8.53 -25.95
C ALA A 64 2.23 7.88 -27.29
N THR A 65 2.66 6.60 -27.26
CA THR A 65 2.98 5.80 -28.45
C THR A 65 1.92 4.74 -28.77
N GLU A 66 0.71 4.87 -28.19
CA GLU A 66 -0.45 3.98 -28.39
C GLU A 66 -0.22 2.51 -28.01
N ARG A 67 0.77 2.25 -27.13
CA ARG A 67 1.07 0.92 -26.60
C ARG A 67 0.22 0.63 -25.36
N ASN A 68 -1.08 0.42 -25.58
CA ASN A 68 -2.09 0.32 -24.51
C ASN A 68 -1.85 -0.83 -23.51
N SER A 69 -1.65 -2.07 -23.97
CA SER A 69 -1.48 -3.21 -23.04
C SER A 69 -0.24 -3.05 -22.15
N PRO A 70 0.97 -2.74 -22.68
CA PRO A 70 2.12 -2.44 -21.84
C PRO A 70 1.87 -1.26 -20.90
N ALA A 71 1.24 -0.17 -21.38
CA ALA A 71 0.93 0.97 -20.53
C ALA A 71 0.04 0.60 -19.34
N LEU A 72 -0.99 -0.23 -19.56
CA LEU A 72 -1.84 -0.74 -18.50
C LEU A 72 -1.03 -1.57 -17.49
N VAL A 73 -0.16 -2.47 -17.95
CA VAL A 73 0.69 -3.28 -17.06
C VAL A 73 1.57 -2.39 -16.17
N PHE A 74 2.21 -1.37 -16.73
CA PHE A 74 3.04 -0.44 -15.96
C PHE A 74 2.21 0.40 -14.98
N SER A 75 1.05 0.89 -15.41
CA SER A 75 0.11 1.60 -14.52
C SER A 75 -0.36 0.73 -13.36
N ALA A 76 -0.72 -0.52 -13.64
CA ALA A 76 -1.15 -1.47 -12.63
C ALA A 76 -0.02 -1.83 -11.66
N SER A 77 1.20 -1.99 -12.18
CA SER A 77 2.37 -2.21 -11.36
C SER A 77 2.67 -1.00 -10.47
N ALA A 78 2.50 0.22 -10.99
CA ALA A 78 2.72 1.44 -10.21
C ALA A 78 1.83 1.52 -8.98
N TYR A 79 0.51 1.37 -9.13
CA TYR A 79 -0.36 1.44 -7.96
C TYR A 79 -0.15 0.29 -6.98
N GLU A 80 0.24 -0.90 -7.46
CA GLU A 80 0.60 -1.99 -6.56
C GLU A 80 1.87 -1.70 -5.77
N LEU A 81 2.87 -1.09 -6.39
CA LEU A 81 4.11 -0.67 -5.72
C LEU A 81 3.81 0.42 -4.69
N LEU A 82 2.95 1.38 -5.01
CA LEU A 82 2.47 2.40 -4.07
C LEU A 82 1.79 1.76 -2.85
N LEU A 83 0.80 0.89 -3.07
CA LEU A 83 0.07 0.26 -1.97
C LEU A 83 0.94 -0.69 -1.14
N LYS A 84 1.83 -1.46 -1.79
CA LYS A 84 2.63 -2.51 -1.11
C LYS A 84 3.94 -1.96 -0.55
N ALA A 85 4.80 -1.44 -1.41
CA ALA A 85 6.14 -1.05 -1.02
C ALA A 85 6.13 0.28 -0.26
N THR A 86 5.27 1.22 -0.68
CA THR A 86 5.23 2.57 -0.10
C THR A 86 4.28 2.70 1.08
N LEU A 87 3.23 1.88 1.22
CA LEU A 87 2.34 1.96 2.38
C LEU A 87 2.48 0.74 3.29
N LEU A 88 2.06 -0.43 2.79
CA LEU A 88 1.93 -1.64 3.61
C LEU A 88 3.24 -2.09 4.26
N ARG A 89 4.34 -2.05 3.52
CA ARG A 89 5.66 -2.43 4.06
C ARG A 89 6.06 -1.51 5.24
N PRO A 90 6.16 -0.18 5.10
CA PRO A 90 6.44 0.72 6.22
C PRO A 90 5.52 0.53 7.42
N VAL A 91 4.22 0.31 7.18
CA VAL A 91 3.24 0.00 8.24
C VAL A 91 3.65 -1.22 9.04
N ILE A 92 4.04 -2.31 8.38
CA ILE A 92 4.45 -3.53 9.07
C ILE A 92 5.73 -3.29 9.90
N TYR A 93 6.70 -2.53 9.40
CA TYR A 93 7.89 -2.17 10.21
C TYR A 93 7.56 -1.19 11.35
N GLY A 94 6.55 -0.35 11.19
CA GLY A 94 6.07 0.56 12.23
C GLY A 94 5.37 -0.18 13.38
N LEU A 95 4.56 -1.18 13.05
CA LEU A 95 3.76 -1.94 14.02
C LEU A 95 4.54 -3.08 14.70
N VAL A 96 5.56 -3.63 14.04
CA VAL A 96 6.32 -4.76 14.57
C VAL A 96 7.56 -4.25 15.27
N HIS A 97 7.65 -4.52 16.57
CA HIS A 97 8.66 -3.91 17.43
C HIS A 97 10.09 -4.42 17.15
N HIS A 98 10.22 -5.55 16.45
CA HIS A 98 11.47 -6.25 16.15
C HIS A 98 11.66 -6.46 14.63
N ASP A 99 12.69 -5.86 14.04
CA ASP A 99 12.88 -5.78 12.58
C ASP A 99 12.91 -7.16 11.88
N ALA A 100 13.52 -8.18 12.50
CA ALA A 100 13.54 -9.54 11.94
C ALA A 100 12.14 -10.18 11.85
N PHE A 101 11.24 -9.88 12.80
CA PHE A 101 9.86 -10.33 12.75
C PHE A 101 9.04 -9.53 11.75
N ALA A 102 9.33 -8.23 11.60
CA ALA A 102 8.71 -7.38 10.59
C ALA A 102 8.98 -7.91 9.18
N GLU A 103 10.24 -8.27 8.88
CA GLU A 103 10.63 -8.86 7.61
C GLU A 103 9.90 -10.19 7.33
N LEU A 104 9.78 -11.08 8.34
CA LEU A 104 9.04 -12.34 8.21
C LEU A 104 7.54 -12.12 7.93
N ILE A 105 6.93 -11.11 8.57
CA ILE A 105 5.53 -10.74 8.33
C ILE A 105 5.39 -10.12 6.95
N VAL A 106 6.29 -9.22 6.53
CA VAL A 106 6.30 -8.65 5.18
C VAL A 106 6.38 -9.77 4.13
N GLN A 107 7.27 -10.76 4.30
CA GLN A 107 7.38 -11.88 3.36
C GLN A 107 6.10 -12.73 3.29
N LYS A 108 5.39 -12.89 4.41
CA LYS A 108 4.12 -13.65 4.48
C LYS A 108 2.90 -12.86 3.98
N VAL A 109 2.83 -11.56 4.26
CA VAL A 109 1.67 -10.68 3.98
C VAL A 109 1.80 -10.00 2.61
N VAL A 110 3.00 -9.58 2.23
CA VAL A 110 3.35 -8.92 0.96
C VAL A 110 3.86 -9.93 -0.09
N GLY A 111 3.91 -11.22 0.26
CA GLY A 111 4.35 -12.31 -0.61
C GLY A 111 3.55 -12.49 -1.92
N ARG A 112 4.03 -13.41 -2.78
CA ARG A 112 3.75 -13.56 -4.23
C ARG A 112 2.30 -13.44 -4.74
N GLN A 113 1.25 -13.58 -3.93
CA GLN A 113 -0.13 -13.45 -4.41
C GLN A 113 -0.66 -12.01 -4.34
N THR A 114 -0.79 -11.43 -5.52
CA THR A 114 -1.48 -10.19 -5.91
C THR A 114 -2.97 -10.24 -5.58
N ASN A 115 -3.35 -10.05 -4.32
CA ASN A 115 -4.72 -9.71 -4.02
C ASN A 115 -4.78 -8.48 -3.11
N ILE A 116 -5.29 -7.38 -3.67
CA ILE A 116 -5.60 -6.13 -2.97
C ILE A 116 -6.43 -6.39 -1.70
N ASP A 117 -7.34 -7.36 -1.74
CA ASP A 117 -8.21 -7.73 -0.62
C ASP A 117 -7.44 -8.09 0.67
N ARG A 118 -6.23 -8.65 0.53
CA ARG A 118 -5.47 -9.15 1.69
C ARG A 118 -4.92 -8.03 2.58
N TYR A 119 -4.75 -6.84 2.03
CA TYR A 119 -4.15 -5.72 2.76
C TYR A 119 -5.05 -4.48 2.80
N GLU A 120 -6.15 -4.44 2.05
CA GLU A 120 -7.12 -3.35 2.12
C GLU A 120 -7.64 -3.13 3.54
N SER A 121 -7.97 -4.19 4.27
CA SER A 121 -8.46 -4.08 5.66
C SER A 121 -7.40 -3.52 6.62
N LEU A 122 -6.15 -3.94 6.45
CA LEU A 122 -5.04 -3.46 7.27
C LEU A 122 -4.72 -2.00 6.97
N LEU A 123 -4.66 -1.63 5.68
CA LEU A 123 -4.46 -0.24 5.28
C LEU A 123 -5.63 0.63 5.73
N ALA A 124 -6.89 0.17 5.63
CA ALA A 124 -8.05 0.93 6.05
C ALA A 124 -8.00 1.27 7.54
N ARG A 125 -7.66 0.28 8.38
CA ARG A 125 -7.55 0.47 9.83
C ARG A 125 -6.40 1.40 10.19
N LEU A 126 -5.25 1.29 9.51
CA LEU A 126 -4.13 2.21 9.70
C LEU A 126 -4.51 3.65 9.36
N PHE A 127 -5.14 3.87 8.20
CA PHE A 127 -5.50 5.21 7.75
C PHE A 127 -6.59 5.83 8.63
N GLU A 128 -7.51 5.03 9.16
CA GLU A 128 -8.47 5.48 10.17
C GLU A 128 -7.74 5.93 11.44
N THR A 129 -6.71 5.21 11.90
CA THR A 129 -5.92 5.57 13.09
C THR A 129 -5.00 6.77 12.87
N LEU A 130 -4.26 6.83 11.76
CA LEU A 130 -3.22 7.86 11.53
C LEU A 130 -3.74 9.14 10.89
N ALA A 131 -4.85 9.07 10.16
CA ALA A 131 -5.31 10.18 9.34
C ALA A 131 -6.84 10.39 9.37
N ASP A 132 -7.60 9.58 10.12
CA ASP A 132 -9.07 9.54 10.08
C ASP A 132 -9.63 9.35 8.65
N ILE A 133 -8.89 8.61 7.81
CA ILE A 133 -9.21 8.38 6.40
C ILE A 133 -9.71 6.95 6.21
N ASN A 134 -10.91 6.80 5.65
CA ASN A 134 -11.42 5.50 5.22
C ASN A 134 -11.10 5.24 3.74
N ILE A 135 -9.97 4.57 3.47
CA ILE A 135 -9.49 4.31 2.10
C ILE A 135 -10.48 3.50 1.24
N SER A 136 -11.33 2.68 1.86
CA SER A 136 -12.28 1.83 1.15
C SER A 136 -13.41 2.62 0.48
N LYS A 137 -13.58 3.89 0.87
CA LYS A 137 -14.59 4.82 0.33
C LYS A 137 -14.01 5.87 -0.61
N ILE A 138 -12.68 5.99 -0.71
CA ILE A 138 -12.05 7.00 -1.55
C ILE A 138 -12.37 6.69 -3.01
N CYS A 139 -12.88 7.70 -3.70
CA CYS A 139 -13.15 7.66 -5.13
C CYS A 139 -12.25 8.69 -5.80
N ARG A 140 -11.73 8.38 -6.99
CA ARG A 140 -11.03 9.40 -7.79
C ARG A 140 -12.03 10.44 -8.30
N SER A 141 -11.53 11.64 -8.57
CA SER A 141 -12.30 12.70 -9.22
C SER A 141 -13.07 12.19 -10.46
N GLY A 142 -14.38 12.45 -10.49
CA GLY A 142 -15.28 12.04 -11.58
C GLY A 142 -15.73 10.58 -11.58
N SER A 143 -15.38 9.78 -10.56
CA SER A 143 -15.84 8.39 -10.40
C SER A 143 -16.68 8.26 -9.13
N THR A 144 -17.73 7.44 -9.18
CA THR A 144 -18.48 6.99 -7.98
C THR A 144 -18.04 5.59 -7.54
N VAL A 145 -17.07 4.99 -8.22
CA VAL A 145 -16.53 3.67 -7.90
C VAL A 145 -15.34 3.86 -6.96
N PRO A 146 -15.28 3.13 -5.83
CA PRO A 146 -14.12 3.19 -4.95
C PRO A 146 -12.81 2.81 -5.66
N LEU A 147 -11.74 3.53 -5.36
CA LEU A 147 -10.42 3.35 -5.96
C LEU A 147 -9.90 1.92 -5.83
N MET A 148 -10.06 1.32 -4.65
CA MET A 148 -9.63 -0.05 -4.38
C MET A 148 -10.36 -1.07 -5.26
N LYS A 149 -11.64 -0.82 -5.56
CA LYS A 149 -12.42 -1.64 -6.49
C LYS A 149 -11.95 -1.44 -7.93
N GLU A 150 -11.72 -0.21 -8.37
CA GLU A 150 -11.17 0.05 -9.71
C GLU A 150 -9.80 -0.62 -9.91
N ALA A 151 -8.92 -0.54 -8.90
CA ALA A 151 -7.60 -1.17 -8.90
C ALA A 151 -7.68 -2.69 -8.94
N LYS A 152 -8.63 -3.31 -8.24
CA LYS A 152 -8.87 -4.76 -8.27
C LYS A 152 -9.32 -5.25 -9.65
N GLU A 153 -10.25 -4.54 -10.28
CA GLU A 153 -10.72 -4.86 -11.63
C GLU A 153 -9.56 -4.77 -12.65
N LEU A 154 -8.74 -3.74 -12.54
CA LEU A 154 -7.57 -3.52 -13.40
C LEU A 154 -6.45 -4.54 -13.15
N GLN A 155 -6.28 -5.01 -11.91
CA GLN A 155 -5.36 -6.10 -11.58
C GLN A 155 -5.78 -7.38 -12.32
N GLY A 156 -7.07 -7.71 -12.32
CA GLY A 156 -7.59 -8.84 -13.10
C GLY A 156 -7.40 -8.68 -14.61
N LEU A 157 -7.51 -7.45 -15.15
CA LEU A 157 -7.21 -7.18 -16.55
C LEU A 157 -5.70 -7.32 -16.85
N ARG A 158 -4.84 -6.79 -15.98
CA ARG A 158 -3.38 -6.93 -16.06
C ARG A 158 -2.96 -8.40 -16.09
N ASP A 159 -3.53 -9.22 -15.20
CA ASP A 159 -3.20 -10.65 -15.12
C ASP A 159 -3.60 -11.40 -16.38
N ARG A 160 -4.76 -11.08 -16.97
CA ARG A 160 -5.16 -11.65 -18.26
C ARG A 160 -4.24 -11.19 -19.40
N ILE A 161 -3.80 -9.93 -19.42
CA ILE A 161 -2.83 -9.45 -20.42
C ILE A 161 -1.54 -10.25 -20.32
N LEU A 162 -0.98 -10.42 -19.11
CA LEU A 162 0.29 -11.11 -18.90
C LEU A 162 0.22 -12.62 -19.12
N HIS A 163 -0.85 -13.28 -18.64
CA HIS A 163 -0.94 -14.74 -18.64
C HIS A 163 -1.68 -15.30 -19.86
N GLN A 164 -2.58 -14.52 -20.46
CA GLN A 164 -3.44 -14.97 -21.58
C GLN A 164 -3.17 -14.19 -22.87
N GLY A 165 -2.34 -13.14 -22.85
CA GLY A 165 -1.98 -12.38 -24.03
C GLY A 165 -3.12 -11.51 -24.60
N ILE A 166 -4.17 -11.23 -23.82
CA ILE A 166 -5.27 -10.39 -24.28
C ILE A 166 -4.81 -8.94 -24.50
N ARG A 167 -5.54 -8.20 -25.34
CA ARG A 167 -5.34 -6.77 -25.53
C ARG A 167 -6.36 -5.97 -24.72
N CYS A 168 -5.97 -4.79 -24.29
CA CYS A 168 -6.90 -3.82 -23.72
C CYS A 168 -7.12 -2.65 -24.68
N THR A 169 -8.16 -1.87 -24.39
CA THR A 169 -8.45 -0.63 -25.11
C THR A 169 -7.57 0.51 -24.59
N ARG A 170 -7.53 1.62 -25.34
CA ARG A 170 -6.90 2.87 -24.87
C ARG A 170 -7.56 3.38 -23.59
N ALA A 171 -8.89 3.32 -23.52
CA ALA A 171 -9.65 3.72 -22.33
C ALA A 171 -9.28 2.90 -21.09
N ASP A 172 -9.04 1.59 -21.24
CA ASP A 172 -8.58 0.74 -20.12
C ASP A 172 -7.20 1.19 -19.60
N ALA A 173 -6.27 1.49 -20.52
CA ALA A 173 -4.93 1.93 -20.16
C ALA A 173 -4.91 3.33 -19.53
N GLU A 174 -5.71 4.26 -20.06
CA GLU A 174 -5.90 5.61 -19.47
C GLU A 174 -6.58 5.55 -18.10
N ARG A 175 -7.57 4.66 -17.93
CA ARG A 175 -8.19 4.38 -16.63
C ARG A 175 -7.16 3.84 -15.65
N ALA A 176 -6.31 2.90 -16.07
CA ALA A 176 -5.27 2.35 -15.21
C ALA A 176 -4.28 3.43 -14.73
N LEU A 177 -3.85 4.32 -15.63
CA LEU A 177 -2.98 5.44 -15.29
C LEU A 177 -3.67 6.39 -14.31
N SER A 178 -4.93 6.71 -14.56
CA SER A 178 -5.73 7.60 -13.70
C SER A 178 -5.88 7.02 -12.29
N VAL A 179 -6.09 5.70 -12.17
CA VAL A 179 -6.15 5.01 -10.88
C VAL A 179 -4.80 5.06 -10.15
N ALA A 180 -3.68 4.90 -10.86
CA ALA A 180 -2.35 5.00 -10.25
C ALA A 180 -2.04 6.40 -9.74
N ILE A 181 -2.40 7.44 -10.51
CA ILE A 181 -2.26 8.83 -10.10
C ILE A 181 -3.15 9.11 -8.88
N ALA A 182 -4.41 8.69 -8.91
CA ALA A 182 -5.33 8.92 -7.80
C ALA A 182 -4.94 8.17 -6.52
N ILE A 183 -4.39 6.95 -6.60
CA ILE A 183 -3.84 6.28 -5.42
C ILE A 183 -2.67 7.07 -4.83
N TYR A 184 -1.83 7.66 -5.66
CA TYR A 184 -0.77 8.54 -5.17
C TYR A 184 -1.34 9.80 -4.50
N GLU A 185 -2.24 10.51 -5.18
CA GLU A 185 -2.77 11.81 -4.74
C GLU A 185 -3.70 11.72 -3.54
N GLU A 186 -4.59 10.72 -3.51
CA GLU A 186 -5.67 10.61 -2.53
C GLU A 186 -5.30 9.71 -1.34
N ILE A 187 -4.27 8.87 -1.46
CA ILE A 187 -3.90 7.88 -0.43
C ILE A 187 -2.45 8.08 0.04
N VAL A 188 -1.49 7.94 -0.87
CA VAL A 188 -0.07 7.91 -0.48
C VAL A 188 0.41 9.28 0.02
N ARG A 189 0.15 10.33 -0.75
CA ARG A 189 0.60 11.68 -0.42
C ARG A 189 -0.01 12.18 0.91
N PRO A 190 -1.33 12.05 1.18
CA PRO A 190 -1.90 12.43 2.48
C PRO A 190 -1.29 11.69 3.66
N MET A 191 -1.00 10.40 3.51
CA MET A 191 -0.35 9.62 4.58
C MET A 191 1.07 10.09 4.85
N ILE A 192 1.88 10.29 3.81
CA ILE A 192 3.25 10.83 3.95
C ILE A 192 3.20 12.21 4.63
N TRP A 193 2.24 13.05 4.24
CA TRP A 193 2.03 14.36 4.85
C TRP A 193 1.63 14.28 6.32
N ALA A 194 0.74 13.35 6.70
CA ALA A 194 0.34 13.13 8.09
C ALA A 194 1.53 12.74 9.00
N LEU A 195 2.60 12.19 8.43
CA LEU A 195 3.85 11.87 9.13
C LEU A 195 4.86 13.03 9.18
N GLY A 196 4.48 14.23 8.73
CA GLY A 196 5.37 15.40 8.65
C GLY A 196 6.45 15.24 7.58
N LEU A 197 6.16 14.48 6.52
CA LEU A 197 7.05 14.26 5.38
C LEU A 197 6.42 14.81 4.10
N THR A 198 7.24 15.03 3.08
CA THR A 198 6.81 15.43 1.74
C THR A 198 7.44 14.53 0.68
N VAL A 199 6.88 14.56 -0.52
CA VAL A 199 7.39 13.85 -1.68
C VAL A 199 7.97 14.87 -2.66
N GLY A 200 9.29 14.91 -2.75
CA GLY A 200 10.04 15.74 -3.68
C GLY A 200 10.14 15.12 -5.08
N GLU A 201 11.09 15.64 -5.87
CA GLU A 201 11.31 15.17 -7.23
C GLU A 201 11.60 13.66 -7.30
N LYS A 202 11.10 13.01 -8.35
CA LYS A 202 11.33 11.58 -8.63
C LYS A 202 10.88 10.63 -7.50
N GLY A 203 10.01 11.10 -6.59
CA GLY A 203 9.48 10.29 -5.50
C GLY A 203 10.41 10.16 -4.30
N ILE A 204 11.35 11.09 -4.11
CA ILE A 204 12.16 11.19 -2.90
C ILE A 204 11.25 11.60 -1.74
N ILE A 205 11.27 10.88 -0.63
CA ILE A 205 10.56 11.23 0.59
C ILE A 205 11.52 11.93 1.55
N GLU A 206 11.14 13.11 2.04
CA GLU A 206 11.97 13.97 2.88
C GLU A 206 11.12 14.73 3.93
N PRO A 207 11.71 15.33 4.97
CA PRO A 207 10.96 16.13 5.94
C PRO A 207 10.17 17.27 5.28
N ALA A 208 8.91 17.47 5.69
CA ALA A 208 8.15 18.65 5.29
C ALA A 208 8.78 19.90 5.93
N VAL A 209 8.92 20.97 5.13
CA VAL A 209 9.40 22.30 5.56
C VAL A 209 8.24 23.13 6.07
#